data_AF-A0A392TAB4-F1
#
_entry.id   AF-A0A392TAB4-F1
#
_cell.length_a   1.000
_cell.length_b   1.000
_cell.length_c   1.000
_cell.angle_alpha   90.00
_cell.angle_beta   90.00
_cell.angle_gamma   90.00
#
_symmetry.space_group_name_H-M   'P 1'
#
loop_
_entity.id
_entity.type
_entity.pdbx_description
1 polymer ?
#
loop_
_entity_poly.entity_id
_entity_poly.type
_entity_poly.pdbx_seq_one_letter_code
_entity_poly.pdbx_strand_id
1 'polypeptide(L)'
;TYVLREEANVWWKNVKLRIGSDGVAIVWEIFKREFLRKYFPADVKNKKVIEFMELKQGNLSVAEYSAMFEALCVFSPHYNTVEAEEDKCVK
;
A
#
# COMPACT_ATOMS: atom_id res chain seq x y z
N THR A 1 -7.30 11.04 -18.12
CA THR A 1 -7.15 11.97 -16.98
C THR A 1 -7.44 11.23 -15.69
N TYR A 2 -6.46 11.14 -14.78
CA TYR A 2 -6.64 10.46 -13.48
C TYR A 2 -7.24 11.45 -12.48
N VAL A 3 -8.48 11.22 -12.08
CA VAL A 3 -9.22 12.10 -11.16
C VAL A 3 -9.97 11.28 -10.12
N LEU A 4 -10.11 11.81 -8.91
CA LEU A 4 -10.97 11.22 -7.88
C LEU A 4 -12.43 11.34 -8.32
N ARG A 5 -13.19 10.25 -8.17
CA ARG A 5 -14.61 10.19 -8.54
C ARG A 5 -15.47 9.98 -7.30
N GLU A 6 -16.72 10.43 -7.40
CA GLU A 6 -17.78 10.12 -6.42
C GLU A 6 -17.35 10.35 -4.96
N GLU A 7 -17.42 9.31 -4.11
CA GLU A 7 -17.10 9.36 -2.69
C GLU A 7 -15.69 9.94 -2.44
N ALA A 8 -14.70 9.52 -3.23
CA ALA A 8 -13.32 9.97 -3.04
C ALA A 8 -13.16 11.47 -3.33
N ASN A 9 -13.93 12.03 -4.28
CA ASN A 9 -13.92 13.46 -4.53
C ASN A 9 -14.58 14.24 -3.37
N VAL A 10 -15.71 13.76 -2.86
CA VAL A 10 -16.41 14.38 -1.72
C VAL A 10 -15.54 14.35 -0.48
N TRP A 11 -14.95 13.18 -0.17
CA TRP A 11 -14.00 13.03 0.94
C TRP A 11 -12.82 14.00 0.82
N TRP A 12 -12.18 14.07 -0.35
CA TRP A 12 -11.01 14.92 -0.54
C TRP A 12 -11.34 16.41 -0.40
N LYS A 13 -12.51 16.86 -0.87
CA LYS A 13 -12.99 18.24 -0.62
C LYS A 13 -13.08 18.54 0.88
N ASN A 14 -13.66 17.62 1.66
CA ASN A 14 -13.78 17.80 3.11
C ASN A 14 -12.43 17.78 3.83
N VAL A 15 -11.51 16.90 3.42
CA VAL A 15 -10.14 16.87 3.95
C VAL A 15 -9.42 18.19 3.68
N LYS A 16 -9.54 18.72 2.47
CA LYS A 16 -8.94 20.02 2.11
C LYS A 16 -9.48 21.16 2.97
N LEU A 17 -10.77 21.17 3.30
CA LEU A 17 -11.35 22.16 4.22
C LEU A 17 -10.79 22.04 5.65
N ARG A 18 -10.56 20.82 6.14
CA ARG A 18 -9.98 20.61 7.48
C ARG A 18 -8.49 20.96 7.57
N ILE A 19 -7.74 20.68 6.51
CA ILE A 19 -6.30 20.96 6.45
C ILE A 19 -6.06 22.45 6.14
N GLY A 20 -7.01 23.08 5.45
CA GLY A 20 -6.98 24.49 5.07
C GLY A 20 -7.27 25.44 6.24
N SER A 21 -6.33 25.52 7.18
CA SER A 21 -6.01 26.77 7.88
C SER A 21 -4.73 27.33 7.27
N ASP A 22 -4.77 28.59 6.83
CA ASP A 22 -3.63 29.46 6.52
C ASP A 22 -2.72 29.13 5.32
N GLY A 23 -3.31 28.99 4.12
CA GLY A 23 -2.55 29.18 2.87
C GLY A 23 -1.45 28.15 2.58
N VAL A 24 -1.40 27.04 3.33
CA VAL A 24 -0.44 25.96 3.10
C VAL A 24 -0.80 25.24 1.80
N ALA A 25 0.12 25.25 0.83
CA ALA A 25 0.00 24.44 -0.36
C ALA A 25 -0.07 22.95 0.04
N ILE A 26 -1.15 22.27 -0.35
CA ILE A 26 -1.30 20.84 -0.11
C ILE A 26 -0.38 20.10 -1.08
N VAL A 27 0.84 19.81 -0.61
CA VAL A 27 1.81 19.01 -1.35
C VAL A 27 1.34 17.56 -1.48
N TRP A 28 1.83 16.87 -2.52
CA TRP A 28 1.47 15.49 -2.84
C TRP A 28 1.59 14.52 -1.65
N GLU A 29 2.59 14.71 -0.80
CA GLU A 29 2.80 13.90 0.41
C GLU A 29 1.64 13.98 1.40
N ILE A 30 1.01 15.15 1.55
CA ILE A 30 -0.15 15.33 2.44
C ILE A 30 -1.34 14.57 1.87
N PHE A 31 -1.58 14.66 0.56
CA PHE A 31 -2.62 13.88 -0.10
C PHE A 31 -2.40 12.39 0.10
N LYS A 32 -1.20 11.87 -0.23
CA LYS A 32 -0.87 10.45 -0.09
C LYS A 32 -1.10 9.96 1.34
N ARG A 33 -0.66 10.71 2.35
CA ARG A 33 -0.84 10.35 3.75
C ARG A 33 -2.31 10.22 4.12
N GLU A 34 -3.13 11.23 3.80
CA GLU A 34 -4.57 11.20 4.11
C GLU A 34 -5.30 10.11 3.33
N PHE A 35 -4.93 9.92 2.06
CA PHE A 35 -5.50 8.89 1.19
C PHE A 35 -5.24 7.50 1.74
N LEU A 36 -3.97 7.18 2.05
CA LEU A 36 -3.59 5.90 2.64
C LEU A 36 -4.24 5.70 4.01
N ARG A 37 -4.36 6.75 4.82
CA ARG A 37 -5.04 6.66 6.12
C ARG A 37 -6.52 6.28 5.99
N LYS A 38 -7.24 6.83 5.00
CA LYS A 38 -8.68 6.57 4.79
C LYS A 38 -8.93 5.23 4.10
N TYR A 39 -8.20 4.93 3.04
CA TYR A 39 -8.49 3.81 2.14
C TYR A 39 -7.57 2.61 2.35
N PHE A 40 -6.47 2.78 3.09
CA PHE A 40 -5.52 1.71 3.38
C PHE A 40 -5.15 1.66 4.88
N PRO A 41 -6.16 1.49 5.77
CA PRO A 41 -5.94 1.45 7.21
C PRO A 41 -5.12 0.23 7.63
N ALA A 42 -4.67 0.23 8.89
CA ALA A 42 -3.85 -0.85 9.47
C ALA A 42 -4.48 -2.24 9.26
N ASP A 43 -5.79 -2.38 9.42
CA ASP A 43 -6.47 -3.67 9.22
C ASP A 43 -6.37 -4.20 7.79
N VAL A 44 -6.44 -3.29 6.80
CA VAL A 44 -6.28 -3.67 5.39
C VAL A 44 -4.82 -4.04 5.10
N LYS A 45 -3.86 -3.32 5.70
CA LYS A 45 -2.43 -3.69 5.63
C LYS A 45 -2.16 -5.05 6.27
N ASN A 46 -2.71 -5.30 7.46
CA ASN A 46 -2.55 -6.55 8.20
C ASN A 46 -3.14 -7.72 7.42
N LYS A 47 -4.29 -7.54 6.76
CA LYS A 47 -4.83 -8.56 5.85
C LYS A 47 -3.86 -8.90 4.73
N LYS A 48 -3.18 -7.91 4.14
CA LYS A 48 -2.16 -8.15 3.11
C LYS A 48 -0.93 -8.88 3.65
N VAL A 49 -0.52 -8.61 4.88
CA VAL A 49 0.55 -9.37 5.55
C VAL A 49 0.15 -10.82 5.80
N ILE A 50 -1.08 -11.07 6.27
CA ILE A 50 -1.60 -12.43 6.49
C ILE A 50 -1.68 -13.17 5.14
N GLU A 51 -2.24 -12.53 4.11
CA GLU A 51 -2.31 -13.08 2.75
C GLU A 51 -0.92 -13.47 2.23
N PHE A 52 0.09 -12.66 2.51
CA PHE A 52 1.49 -12.97 2.18
C PHE A 52 2.04 -14.16 2.99
N MET A 53 1.83 -14.18 4.31
CA MET A 53 2.33 -15.25 5.19
C MET A 53 1.70 -16.62 4.86
N GLU A 54 0.45 -16.61 4.41
CA GLU A 54 -0.28 -17.81 4.01
C GLU A 54 -0.09 -18.18 2.54
N LEU A 55 0.62 -17.36 1.75
CA LEU A 55 0.84 -17.56 0.33
C LEU A 55 1.65 -18.84 0.09
N LYS A 56 0.97 -19.87 -0.44
CA LYS A 56 1.56 -21.13 -0.91
C LYS A 56 1.32 -21.24 -2.40
N GLN A 57 2.27 -21.79 -3.14
CA GLN A 57 2.10 -22.01 -4.58
C GLN A 57 0.84 -22.85 -4.86
N GLY A 58 0.64 -23.96 -4.14
CA GLY A 58 -0.54 -24.82 -4.32
C GLY A 58 -0.67 -25.27 -5.77
N ASN A 59 -1.80 -24.93 -6.40
CA ASN A 59 -2.08 -25.24 -7.81
C ASN A 59 -1.70 -24.09 -8.77
N LEU A 60 -1.15 -22.98 -8.27
CA LEU A 60 -0.72 -21.86 -9.11
C LEU A 60 0.51 -22.27 -9.93
N SER A 61 0.58 -21.76 -11.16
CA SER A 61 1.84 -21.79 -11.90
C SER A 61 2.91 -20.97 -11.18
N VAL A 62 4.17 -21.27 -11.45
CA VAL A 62 5.31 -20.52 -10.87
C VAL A 62 5.20 -19.03 -11.20
N ALA A 63 4.75 -18.67 -12.41
CA ALA A 63 4.58 -17.29 -12.83
C ALA A 63 3.48 -16.56 -12.02
N GLU A 64 2.33 -17.19 -11.81
CA GLU A 64 1.23 -16.63 -11.02
C GLU A 64 1.63 -16.46 -9.55
N TYR A 65 2.29 -17.47 -8.98
CA TYR A 65 2.80 -17.39 -7.62
C TYR A 65 3.81 -16.26 -7.47
N SER A 66 4.78 -16.13 -8.40
CA SER A 66 5.78 -15.05 -8.38
C SER A 66 5.13 -13.68 -8.43
N ALA A 67 4.14 -13.48 -9.30
CA ALA A 67 3.42 -12.22 -9.40
C ALA A 67 2.67 -11.88 -8.10
N MET A 68 2.02 -12.86 -7.46
CA MET A 68 1.38 -12.66 -6.15
C MET A 68 2.39 -12.37 -5.05
N PHE A 69 3.53 -13.06 -5.05
CA PHE A 69 4.61 -12.84 -4.10
C PHE A 69 5.14 -11.41 -4.19
N GLU A 70 5.48 -10.94 -5.39
CA GLU A 70 5.97 -9.57 -5.64
C GLU A 70 4.94 -8.51 -5.24
N ALA A 71 3.66 -8.76 -5.53
CA ALA A 71 2.58 -7.85 -5.16
C ALA A 71 2.37 -7.74 -3.64
N LEU A 72 2.68 -8.80 -2.89
CA LEU A 72 2.38 -8.90 -1.46
C LEU A 72 3.60 -8.66 -0.55
N CYS A 73 4.81 -8.97 -1.01
CA CYS A 73 6.04 -8.88 -0.20
C CYS A 73 6.31 -7.44 0.28
N VAL A 74 5.91 -6.44 -0.52
CA VAL A 74 6.00 -5.01 -0.19
C VAL A 74 5.23 -4.60 1.07
N PHE A 75 4.29 -5.43 1.54
CA PHE A 75 3.55 -5.18 2.78
C PHE A 75 4.20 -5.82 4.01
N SER A 76 5.15 -6.73 3.83
CA SER A 76 5.83 -7.41 4.93
C SER A 76 7.07 -6.63 5.37
N PRO A 77 7.18 -6.22 6.65
CA PRO A 77 8.38 -5.55 7.16
C PRO A 77 9.65 -6.41 7.00
N HIS A 78 9.52 -7.73 7.11
CA HIS A 78 10.64 -8.69 7.05
C HIS A 78 11.32 -8.79 5.68
N TYR A 79 10.62 -8.40 4.60
CA TYR A 79 11.18 -8.38 3.22
C TYR A 79 11.59 -6.98 2.76
N ASN A 80 11.22 -5.95 3.53
CA ASN A 80 11.54 -4.54 3.22
C ASN A 80 12.73 -4.02 4.04
N THR A 81 13.43 -4.88 4.80
CA THR A 81 14.71 -4.53 5.40
C THR A 81 15.82 -4.66 4.37
N VAL A 82 16.75 -3.71 4.37
CA VAL A 82 17.93 -3.68 3.49
C VAL A 82 18.78 -4.96 3.60
N GLU A 83 18.60 -5.71 4.68
CA GLU A 83 19.26 -6.99 4.97
C GLU A 83 18.63 -8.20 4.23
N ALA A 84 17.37 -8.10 3.77
CA ALA A 84 16.72 -9.16 3.01
C ALA A 84 17.19 -9.24 1.54
N GLU A 85 17.99 -8.28 1.08
CA GLU A 85 18.65 -8.35 -0.24
C GLU A 85 19.86 -9.28 -0.25
N GLU A 86 20.49 -9.55 0.90
CA GLU A 86 21.70 -10.39 0.99
C GLU A 86 21.41 -11.90 1.08
N ASP A 87 20.20 -12.30 1.48
CA ASP A 87 19.83 -13.73 1.64
C ASP A 87 19.23 -14.37 0.37
N LYS A 88 19.14 -13.63 -0.74
CA LYS A 88 18.70 -14.19 -2.04
C LYS A 88 19.77 -15.05 -2.73
N CYS A 89 20.92 -15.27 -2.10
CA CYS A 89 22.00 -16.10 -2.63
C CYS A 89 22.56 -17.05 -1.55
N VAL A 90 21.78 -18.06 -1.18
CA VAL A 90 22.36 -19.34 -0.73
C VAL A 90 21.84 -20.43 -1.66
N LYS A 91 22.75 -20.93 -2.50
CA LYS A 91 22.57 -22.12 -3.33
C LYS A 91 22.50 -23.38 -2.47
#